data_AF-A0A0M4MPG9-F1
#
_entry.id   AF-A0A0M4MPG9-F1
#
_cell.length_a   1.000
_cell.length_b   1.000
_cell.length_c   1.000
_cell.angle_alpha   90.00
_cell.angle_beta   90.00
_cell.angle_gamma   90.00
#
_symmetry.space_group_name_H-M   'P 1'
#
loop_
_entity.id
_entity.type
_entity.pdbx_description
1 polymer ?
#
loop_
_entity_poly.entity_id
_entity_poly.type
_entity_poly.pdbx_seq_one_letter_code
_entity_poly.pdbx_strand_id
1 'polypeptide(L)' 'DESMWDCMLVGDVSCIPFFLATVVIGNLV' A
#
# COMPACT_ATOMS: atom_id res chain seq x y z
N ASP A 1 3.43 2.71 -11.58
CA ASP A 1 3.41 1.70 -10.51
C ASP A 1 4.80 1.53 -9.89
N GLU A 2 5.57 2.61 -9.69
CA GLU A 2 6.91 2.51 -9.08
C GLU A 2 6.85 2.65 -7.55
N SER A 3 5.94 3.46 -6.99
CA SER A 3 5.99 3.82 -5.56
C SER A 3 5.58 2.72 -4.58
N MET A 4 4.74 1.75 -4.97
CA MET A 4 4.29 0.69 -4.05
C MET A 4 5.35 -0.40 -3.88
N TRP A 5 5.99 -0.79 -5.00
CA TRP A 5 7.07 -1.77 -5.02
C TRP A 5 8.34 -1.22 -4.38
N ASP A 6 8.65 0.07 -4.58
CA ASP A 6 9.74 0.75 -3.86
C ASP A 6 9.48 0.80 -2.35
N CYS A 7 8.23 1.02 -1.92
CA CYS A 7 7.85 1.00 -0.50
C CYS A 7 7.99 -0.41 0.10
N MET A 8 7.61 -1.47 -0.62
CA MET A 8 7.80 -2.86 -0.16
C MET A 8 9.27 -3.28 -0.07
N LEU A 9 10.15 -2.69 -0.89
CA LEU A 9 11.57 -3.06 -0.95
C LEU A 9 12.44 -2.25 0.04
N VAL A 10 12.05 -1.01 0.34
CA VAL A 10 12.81 -0.07 1.20
C VAL A 10 12.15 0.16 2.56
N GLY A 11 10.82 0.06 2.65
CA GLY A 11 10.04 0.22 3.87
C GLY A 11 9.47 -1.10 4.35
N ASP A 12 9.59 -1.36 5.65
CA ASP A 12 9.06 -2.56 6.29
C ASP A 12 7.59 -2.88 5.91
N VAL A 13 7.16 -4.10 6.25
CA VAL A 13 5.78 -4.66 6.07
C VAL A 13 4.62 -3.71 6.42
N SER A 14 4.88 -2.62 7.15
CA SER A 14 4.04 -1.44 7.38
C SER A 14 3.50 -0.74 6.13
N CYS A 15 4.17 -0.80 4.96
CA CYS A 15 3.63 -0.22 3.72
C CYS A 15 2.39 -0.98 3.19
N ILE A 16 2.31 -2.28 3.47
CA ILE A 16 1.25 -3.20 3.00
C ILE A 16 -0.13 -2.87 3.60
N PRO A 17 -0.30 -2.71 4.94
CA PRO A 17 -1.60 -2.38 5.51
C PRO A 17 -2.09 -0.98 5.10
N PHE A 18 -1.21 -0.02 4.84
CA PHE A 18 -1.61 1.32 4.37
C PHE A 18 -2.22 1.25 2.96
N PHE A 19 -1.59 0.51 2.05
CA PHE A 19 -2.12 0.31 0.70
C PHE A 19 -3.39 -0.55 0.69
N LEU A 20 -3.45 -1.60 1.50
CA LEU A 20 -4.68 -2.38 1.64
C LEU A 20 -5.83 -1.53 2.18
N ALA A 21 -5.57 -0.64 3.15
CA ALA A 21 -6.59 0.25 3.67
C ALA A 21 -7.12 1.21 2.59
N THR A 22 -6.25 1.84 1.80
CA THR A 22 -6.68 2.75 0.75
C THR A 22 -7.42 2.04 -0.39
N VAL A 23 -7.01 0.82 -0.76
CA VAL A 23 -7.72 -0.02 -1.74
C VAL A 23 -9.09 -0.43 -1.21
N VAL A 24 -9.18 -0.88 0.04
CA VAL A 24 -10.46 -1.27 0.66
C VAL A 24 -11.40 -0.08 0.76
N ILE A 25 -10.91 1.08 1.18
CA ILE A 25 -11.70 2.31 1.25
C ILE A 25 -12.15 2.71 -0.15
N GLY A 26 -11.23 2.81 -1.11
CA GLY A 26 -11.53 3.20 -2.50
C GLY A 26 -12.48 2.24 -3.23
N ASN A 27 -12.54 0.98 -2.83
CA ASN A 27 -13.47 -0.01 -3.36
C ASN A 27 -14.81 -0.06 -2.61
N LEU A 28 -14.92 0.61 -1.45
CA LEU A 28 -16.17 0.75 -0.69
C LEU A 28 -16.93 2.06 -1.00
N VAL A 29 -16.29 3.03 -1.68
CA VAL A 29 -16.92 4.30 -2.10
C VAL A 29 -17.53 4.21 -3.50
#